data_AF-Q4D2D0-F1
#
_entry.id   AF-Q4D2D0-F1
#
_cell.length_a   1.000
_cell.length_b   1.000
_cell.length_c   1.000
_cell.angle_alpha   90.00
_cell.angle_beta   90.00
_cell.angle_gamma   90.00
#
_symmetry.space_group_name_H-M   'P 1'
#
loop_
_entity.id
_entity.type
_entity.pdbx_description
1 polymer ?
#
loop_
_entity_poly.entity_id
_entity_poly.type
_entity_poly.pdbx_seq_one_letter_code
_entity_poly.pdbx_strand_id
1 'polypeptide(L)'
;MVHHISRSLPPNKNQEPILKFLPSVYSVGIVRETIGSFLSLLFIASLIIGIGAPYFVGIFPPNVVTWVEQNRTMIIAAGFVANLICGSILQSGAFEMFMDDTLIFSKLQQNKMLSAVDLAEIVIQALVHAPE
;
A
#
# COMPACT_ATOMS: atom_id res chain seq x y z
N MET A 1 -5.90 -18.12 -5.09
CA MET A 1 -5.17 -18.27 -6.37
C MET A 1 -5.41 -17.01 -7.18
N VAL A 2 -4.57 -15.98 -7.04
CA VAL A 2 -4.69 -14.76 -7.85
C VAL A 2 -4.06 -15.07 -9.20
N HIS A 3 -4.87 -15.19 -10.24
CA HIS A 3 -4.40 -15.24 -11.62
C HIS A 3 -3.72 -13.91 -11.91
N HIS A 4 -2.40 -13.85 -11.79
CA HIS A 4 -1.63 -12.81 -12.47
C HIS A 4 -1.86 -13.03 -13.96
N ILE A 5 -2.75 -12.22 -14.54
CA ILE A 5 -2.83 -12.07 -15.99
C ILE A 5 -1.57 -11.31 -16.38
N SER A 6 -0.46 -12.04 -16.46
CA SER A 6 0.66 -11.66 -17.28
C SER A 6 0.09 -11.62 -18.69
N ARG A 7 -0.39 -10.46 -19.14
CA ARG A 7 -0.42 -10.17 -20.57
C ARG A 7 1.04 -10.10 -21.00
N SER A 8 1.70 -11.25 -21.08
CA SER A 8 2.87 -11.37 -21.94
C SER A 8 2.31 -11.11 -23.33
N LEU A 9 2.71 -9.99 -23.92
CA LEU A 9 2.47 -9.74 -25.33
C LEU A 9 2.84 -11.01 -26.11
N PRO A 10 2.07 -11.39 -27.15
CA PRO A 10 2.46 -12.52 -28.01
C PRO A 10 3.92 -12.33 -28.43
N PRO A 11 4.72 -13.41 -28.54
CA PRO A 11 6.14 -13.30 -28.88
C PRO A 11 6.25 -12.45 -30.14
N ASN A 12 6.85 -11.26 -30.00
CA ASN A 12 7.07 -10.40 -31.14
C ASN A 12 8.02 -11.15 -32.07
N LYS A 13 7.59 -11.34 -33.32
CA LYS A 13 8.37 -12.04 -34.36
C LYS A 13 9.61 -11.24 -34.73
N ASN A 14 9.61 -9.94 -34.42
CA ASN A 14 10.79 -9.11 -34.36
C ASN A 14 11.31 -9.20 -32.92
N GLN A 15 12.59 -9.49 -32.72
CA GLN A 15 13.25 -9.47 -31.41
C GLN A 15 13.32 -8.04 -30.86
N GLU A 16 12.17 -7.40 -30.67
CA GLU A 16 12.07 -6.10 -30.03
C GLU A 16 12.15 -6.32 -28.52
N PRO A 17 12.99 -5.56 -27.82
CA PRO A 17 13.17 -5.68 -26.37
C PRO A 17 11.84 -5.50 -25.64
N ILE A 18 11.49 -6.46 -24.78
CA ILE A 18 10.23 -6.46 -24.05
C ILE A 18 10.42 -5.75 -22.72
N LEU A 19 9.85 -4.55 -22.60
CA LEU A 19 9.73 -3.84 -21.32
C LEU A 19 8.58 -4.45 -20.48
N LYS A 20 8.91 -5.00 -19.32
CA LYS A 20 7.94 -5.52 -18.34
C LYS A 20 7.91 -4.62 -17.10
N PHE A 21 6.72 -4.18 -16.73
CA PHE A 21 6.44 -3.62 -15.41
C PHE A 21 5.90 -4.72 -14.52
N LEU A 22 6.61 -5.06 -13.44
CA LEU A 22 6.05 -5.95 -12.43
C LEU A 22 5.33 -5.11 -11.37
N PRO A 23 3.99 -5.21 -11.26
CA PRO A 23 3.27 -4.76 -10.08
C PRO A 23 3.50 -5.79 -8.98
N SER A 24 4.71 -5.91 -8.46
CA SER A 24 4.97 -6.73 -7.28
C SER A 24 4.37 -6.00 -6.08
N VAL A 25 3.59 -6.69 -5.26
CA VAL A 25 3.19 -6.17 -3.95
C VAL A 25 4.41 -6.29 -3.04
N TYR A 26 5.23 -5.25 -2.99
CA TYR A 26 6.35 -5.19 -2.06
C TYR A 26 5.83 -4.93 -0.64
N SER A 27 6.34 -5.69 0.33
CA SER A 27 6.07 -5.44 1.74
C SER A 27 6.58 -4.05 2.13
N VAL A 28 5.83 -3.39 3.00
CA VAL A 28 6.34 -2.22 3.69
C VAL A 28 7.34 -2.67 4.76
N GLY A 29 8.33 -1.82 5.08
CA GLY A 29 9.28 -2.14 6.13
C GLY A 29 8.59 -2.40 7.49
N ILE A 30 9.21 -3.24 8.32
CA ILE A 30 8.67 -3.74 9.61
C ILE A 30 8.09 -2.63 10.48
N VAL A 31 8.75 -1.46 10.55
CA VAL A 31 8.29 -0.32 11.35
C VAL A 31 6.96 0.24 10.82
N ARG A 32 6.85 0.44 9.49
CA ARG A 32 5.62 0.92 8.85
C ARG A 32 4.50 -0.09 8.99
N GLU A 33 4.82 -1.38 8.83
CA GLU A 33 3.86 -2.47 9.03
C GLU A 33 3.31 -2.44 10.46
N THR A 34 4.18 -2.40 11.47
CA THR A 34 3.78 -2.40 12.88
C THR A 34 2.90 -1.20 13.23
N ILE A 35 3.28 0.00 12.77
CA ILE A 35 2.48 1.21 12.98
C ILE A 35 1.13 1.08 12.26
N GLY A 36 1.12 0.60 11.01
CA GLY A 36 -0.11 0.37 10.25
C GLY A 36 -1.04 -0.62 10.96
N SER A 37 -0.53 -1.76 11.41
CA SER A 37 -1.29 -2.76 12.17
C SER A 37 -1.87 -2.18 13.46
N PHE A 38 -1.09 -1.36 14.18
CA PHE A 38 -1.58 -0.69 15.39
C PHE A 38 -2.72 0.30 15.08
N LEU A 39 -2.61 1.11 14.03
CA LEU A 39 -3.69 2.01 13.60
C LEU A 39 -4.94 1.25 13.14
N SER A 40 -4.77 0.11 12.47
CA SER A 40 -5.88 -0.78 12.08
C SER A 40 -6.58 -1.36 13.32
N LEU A 41 -5.83 -1.74 14.35
CA LEU A 41 -6.39 -2.17 15.63
C LEU A 41 -7.19 -1.05 16.31
N LEU A 42 -6.67 0.19 16.30
CA LEU A 42 -7.40 1.35 16.84
C LEU A 42 -8.71 1.60 16.11
N PHE A 43 -8.73 1.42 14.78
CA PHE A 43 -9.97 1.49 14.01
C PHE A 43 -10.98 0.45 14.48
N ILE A 44 -10.60 -0.83 14.59
CA ILE A 44 -11.50 -1.88 15.08
C ILE A 44 -11.97 -1.57 16.51
N ALA A 45 -11.06 -1.19 17.40
CA ALA A 45 -11.39 -0.83 18.78
C ALA A 45 -12.38 0.34 18.84
N SER A 46 -12.21 1.36 18.00
CA SER A 46 -13.12 2.50 17.92
C SER A 46 -14.53 2.09 17.47
N LEU A 47 -14.66 1.12 16.56
CA LEU A 47 -15.95 0.61 16.10
C LEU A 47 -16.63 -0.19 17.20
N ILE A 48 -15.87 -1.03 17.91
CA ILE A 48 -16.39 -1.79 19.05
C ILE A 48 -16.87 -0.84 20.14
N ILE A 49 -16.06 0.16 20.51
CA ILE A 49 -16.42 1.13 21.56
C ILE A 49 -17.61 1.99 21.11
N GLY A 50 -17.55 2.51 19.88
CA GLY A 50 -18.58 3.40 19.35
C GLY A 50 -19.92 2.70 19.13
N ILE A 51 -19.95 1.53 18.49
CA ILE A 51 -21.20 0.79 18.25
C ILE A 51 -21.67 0.10 19.54
N GLY A 52 -20.73 -0.40 20.34
CA GLY A 52 -20.98 -1.15 21.57
C GLY A 52 -21.40 -0.31 22.78
N ALA A 53 -21.34 1.03 22.70
CA ALA A 53 -21.60 1.93 23.82
C ALA A 53 -22.87 1.60 24.65
N PRO A 54 -24.03 1.30 24.04
CA PRO A 54 -25.25 0.99 24.80
C PRO A 54 -25.17 -0.33 25.58
N TYR A 55 -24.28 -1.24 25.19
CA TYR A 55 -24.08 -2.55 25.81
C TYR A 55 -23.06 -2.52 26.95
N PHE A 56 -22.41 -1.37 27.20
CA PHE A 56 -21.42 -1.21 28.26
C PHE A 56 -22.03 -0.90 29.64
N VAL A 57 -23.36 -0.69 29.70
CA VAL A 57 -24.10 -0.46 30.94
C VAL A 57 -23.91 -1.66 31.89
N GLY A 58 -23.33 -1.41 33.06
CA GLY A 58 -23.04 -2.45 34.07
C GLY A 58 -21.65 -3.08 33.98
N ILE A 59 -20.92 -2.88 32.87
CA ILE A 59 -19.51 -3.31 32.74
C ILE A 59 -18.58 -2.19 33.18
N PHE A 60 -18.83 -0.98 32.70
CA PHE A 60 -18.03 0.20 33.01
C PHE A 60 -18.76 1.14 33.99
N PRO A 61 -18.00 1.95 34.75
CA PRO A 61 -18.57 3.01 35.57
C PRO A 61 -19.52 3.92 34.76
N PRO A 62 -20.67 4.36 35.33
CA PRO A 62 -21.69 5.11 34.59
C PRO A 62 -21.15 6.36 33.89
N ASN A 63 -20.21 7.08 34.51
CA ASN A 63 -19.58 8.26 33.93
C ASN A 63 -18.80 7.95 32.63
N VAL A 64 -18.16 6.79 32.53
CA VAL A 64 -17.43 6.36 31.33
C VAL A 64 -18.42 6.03 30.21
N VAL A 65 -19.48 5.27 30.52
CA VAL A 65 -20.51 4.90 29.55
C VAL A 65 -21.19 6.14 28.98
N THR A 66 -21.63 7.07 29.84
CA THR A 66 -22.24 8.33 29.40
C THR A 66 -21.30 9.17 28.55
N TRP A 67 -20.00 9.23 28.87
CA TRP A 67 -19.03 9.96 28.05
C TRP A 67 -18.87 9.33 26.66
N VAL A 68 -18.78 7.99 26.59
CA VAL A 68 -18.69 7.27 25.31
C VAL A 68 -19.95 7.47 24.47
N GLU A 69 -21.15 7.43 25.08
CA GLU A 69 -22.41 7.69 24.39
C GLU A 69 -22.47 9.11 23.82
N GLN A 70 -22.05 10.10 24.60
CA GLN A 70 -22.00 11.50 24.16
C GLN A 70 -20.98 11.74 23.03
N ASN A 71 -19.87 11.01 23.03
CA ASN A 71 -18.77 11.18 22.07
C ASN A 71 -18.70 10.06 21.02
N ARG A 72 -19.74 9.25 20.89
CA ARG A 72 -19.77 8.06 20.03
C ARG A 72 -19.30 8.33 18.61
N THR A 73 -19.88 9.35 17.97
CA THR A 73 -19.55 9.74 16.59
C THR A 73 -18.10 10.16 16.47
N MET A 74 -17.57 10.89 17.46
CA MET A 74 -16.17 11.32 17.49
C MET A 74 -15.21 10.14 17.59
N ILE A 75 -15.52 9.16 18.44
CA ILE A 75 -14.70 7.94 18.59
C ILE A 75 -14.64 7.16 17.28
N ILE A 76 -15.80 6.93 16.64
CA ILE A 76 -15.88 6.24 15.35
C ILE A 76 -15.10 7.01 14.27
N ALA A 77 -15.29 8.33 14.19
CA ALA A 77 -14.59 9.18 13.23
C ALA A 77 -13.08 9.15 13.43
N ALA A 78 -12.60 9.21 14.69
CA ALA A 78 -11.17 9.08 15.01
C ALA A 78 -10.59 7.74 14.54
N GLY A 79 -11.37 6.65 14.69
CA GLY A 79 -11.02 5.35 14.13
C GLY A 79 -10.88 5.35 12.62
N PHE A 80 -11.85 5.93 11.91
CA PHE A 80 -11.78 6.02 10.45
C PHE A 80 -10.57 6.84 10.01
N VAL A 81 -10.25 7.95 10.70
CA VAL A 81 -9.04 8.73 10.43
C VAL A 81 -7.78 7.88 10.64
N ALA A 82 -7.71 7.11 11.74
CA ALA A 82 -6.60 6.18 11.96
C ALA A 82 -6.47 5.14 10.83
N ASN A 83 -7.59 4.59 10.36
CA ASN A 83 -7.60 3.64 9.25
C ASN A 83 -7.15 4.27 7.92
N LEU A 84 -7.55 5.52 7.63
CA LEU A 84 -7.11 6.25 6.44
C LEU A 84 -5.60 6.47 6.45
N ILE A 85 -5.06 6.89 7.60
CA ILE A 85 -3.61 7.06 7.78
C ILE A 85 -2.88 5.72 7.62
N CYS A 86 -3.42 4.63 8.19
CA CYS A 86 -2.90 3.27 8.01
C CYS A 86 -2.80 2.89 6.54
N GLY A 87 -3.87 3.12 5.76
CA GLY A 87 -3.88 2.83 4.32
C GLY A 87 -2.74 3.53 3.57
N SER A 88 -2.47 4.80 3.90
CA SER A 88 -1.32 5.54 3.33
C SER A 88 0.03 4.99 3.80
N ILE A 89 0.16 4.56 5.06
CA ILE A 89 1.40 3.99 5.60
C ILE A 89 1.70 2.62 4.99
N LEU A 90 0.70 1.78 4.73
CA LEU A 90 0.90 0.44 4.16
C LEU A 90 1.09 0.45 2.64
N GLN A 91 0.87 1.58 1.96
CA GLN A 91 1.15 1.71 0.54
C GLN A 91 2.67 1.84 0.29
N SER A 92 3.30 0.78 -0.21
CA SER A 92 4.72 0.83 -0.59
C SER A 92 4.94 1.60 -1.90
N GLY A 93 3.99 1.48 -2.84
CA GLY A 93 4.06 2.14 -4.15
C GLY A 93 5.36 1.86 -4.89
N ALA A 94 6.00 0.74 -4.59
CA ALA A 94 7.24 0.30 -5.22
C ALA A 94 6.91 -0.47 -6.49
N PHE A 95 7.77 -0.29 -7.49
CA PHE A 95 7.67 -0.98 -8.77
C PHE A 95 9.09 -1.20 -9.30
N GLU A 96 9.17 -2.18 -10.20
CA GLU A 96 10.39 -2.55 -10.91
C GLU A 96 10.12 -2.59 -12.40
N MET A 97 11.09 -2.15 -13.18
CA MET A 97 11.09 -2.20 -14.64
C MET A 97 12.16 -3.18 -15.09
N PHE A 98 11.78 -4.08 -15.98
CA PHE A 98 12.67 -5.08 -16.58
C PHE A 98 12.67 -4.90 -18.09
N MET A 99 13.82 -5.01 -18.71
CA MET A 99 13.97 -5.13 -20.16
C MET A 99 14.58 -6.49 -20.46
N ASP A 100 13.86 -7.34 -21.22
CA ASP A 100 14.29 -8.71 -21.53
C ASP A 100 14.76 -9.49 -20.30
N ASP A 101 13.95 -9.40 -19.23
CA ASP A 101 14.20 -10.04 -17.93
C ASP A 101 15.44 -9.50 -17.16
N THR A 102 16.10 -8.45 -17.65
CA THR A 102 17.13 -7.71 -16.92
C THR A 102 16.51 -6.53 -16.17
N LEU A 103 16.76 -6.44 -14.85
CA LEU A 103 16.30 -5.31 -14.03
C LEU A 103 17.02 -4.01 -14.44
N ILE A 104 16.26 -3.04 -14.95
CA ILE A 104 16.80 -1.72 -15.34
C ILE A 104 16.51 -0.65 -14.29
N PHE A 105 15.45 -0.84 -13.49
CA PHE A 105 15.08 0.10 -12.43
C PHE A 105 14.33 -0.60 -11.31
N SER A 106 14.70 -0.26 -10.07
CA SER A 106 13.94 -0.60 -8.87
C SER A 106 13.82 0.62 -7.97
N LYS A 107 12.57 1.01 -7.66
CA LYS A 107 12.31 2.09 -6.69
C LYS A 107 12.89 1.76 -5.31
N LEU A 108 12.90 0.46 -4.95
CA LEU A 108 13.45 0.01 -3.66
C LEU A 108 14.96 0.19 -3.58
N GLN A 109 15.68 -0.11 -4.66
CA GLN A 109 17.14 0.03 -4.68
C GLN A 109 17.59 1.48 -4.75
N GLN A 110 16.93 2.31 -5.57
CA GLN A 110 17.37 3.69 -5.76
C GLN A 110 16.91 4.64 -4.65
N ASN A 111 15.92 4.24 -3.84
CA ASN A 111 15.35 5.04 -2.74
C ASN A 111 15.03 6.50 -3.15
N LYS A 112 14.75 6.73 -4.43
CA LYS A 112 14.50 8.04 -5.03
C LYS A 112 13.21 7.97 -5.82
N MET A 113 12.41 9.03 -5.71
CA MET A 113 11.29 9.24 -6.61
C MET A 113 11.84 9.85 -7.90
N LEU A 114 11.89 9.06 -8.96
CA LEU A 114 12.22 9.53 -10.30
C LEU A 114 10.98 10.17 -10.93
N SER A 115 11.19 11.24 -11.67
CA SER A 115 10.14 11.83 -12.51
C SER A 115 9.81 10.89 -13.67
N ALA A 116 8.66 11.10 -14.32
CA ALA A 116 8.31 10.35 -15.53
C ALA A 116 9.38 10.53 -16.64
N VAL A 117 10.04 11.70 -16.68
CA VAL A 117 11.10 12.01 -17.63
C VAL A 117 12.34 11.17 -17.34
N ASP A 118 12.78 11.10 -16.08
CA ASP A 118 13.94 10.29 -15.69
C ASP A 118 13.71 8.80 -15.97
N LEU A 119 12.48 8.30 -15.74
CA LEU A 119 12.12 6.92 -16.05
C LEU A 119 12.15 6.65 -17.56
N ALA A 120 11.68 7.60 -18.37
CA ALA A 120 11.75 7.47 -19.83
C ALA A 120 13.20 7.44 -20.31
N GLU A 121 14.08 8.24 -19.72
CA GLU A 121 15.51 8.23 -20.04
C GLU A 121 16.17 6.89 -19.70
N ILE A 122 15.85 6.30 -18.54
CA ILE A 122 16.33 4.96 -18.17
C ILE A 122 15.88 3.91 -19.19
N VAL A 123 14.62 3.97 -19.63
CA VAL A 123 14.09 3.04 -20.64
C VAL A 123 14.79 3.24 -21.98
N ILE A 124 14.97 4.47 -22.45
CA ILE A 124 15.68 4.77 -23.70
C ILE A 124 17.13 4.27 -23.62
N GLN A 125 17.84 4.53 -22.53
CA GLN A 125 19.20 4.07 -22.33
C GLN A 125 19.27 2.55 -22.34
N ALA A 126 18.34 1.86 -21.69
CA ALA A 126 18.27 0.42 -21.71
C ALA A 126 18.10 -0.09 -23.15
N LEU A 127 17.16 0.48 -23.92
CA LEU A 127 16.91 0.11 -25.32
C LEU A 127 18.14 0.29 -26.21
N VAL A 128 18.92 1.36 -26.02
CA VAL A 128 20.16 1.61 -26.80
C VAL A 128 21.24 0.56 -26.53
N HIS A 129 21.27 -0.04 -25.34
CA HIS A 129 22.23 -1.08 -24.96
C HIS A 129 21.67 -2.49 -25.07
N ALA A 130 20.40 -2.65 -25.48
CA ALA A 130 19.82 -3.95 -25.72
C ALA A 130 20.56 -4.59 -26.91
N PRO A 131 21.06 -5.83 -26.79
CA PRO A 131 21.62 -6.54 -27.94
C PRO A 131 20.51 -6.80 -28.98
N GLU A 132 20.81 -6.53 -30.25
CA GLU A 132 19.95 -6.86 -31.41
C GLU A 132 19.66 -8.36 -31.52
#